data_AF-A0AA89BUN5-F1
#
_entry.id   AF-A0AA89BUN5-F1
#
_cell.length_a   1.000
_cell.length_b   1.000
_cell.length_c   1.000
_cell.angle_alpha   90.00
_cell.angle_beta   90.00
_cell.angle_gamma   90.00
#
_symmetry.space_group_name_H-M   'P 1'
#
loop_
_entity.id
_entity.type
_entity.pdbx_description
1 polymer ?
#
loop_
_entity_poly.entity_id
_entity_poly.type
_entity_poly.pdbx_seq_one_letter_code
_entity_poly.pdbx_strand_id
1 'polypeptide(L)'
;MPKDPEWGIYTDGTDGDKAFLHGAEYEFSTLTDSRKSLHNNDVPCAVCKVNGRSASMLLPARKNCYDGWKKEYEGYLMAEYRNHNRGKFICVDEKPEGLYGSQSNDNGYLLYAVEGICGSLPCPPYVNGRELTCVVCSM
;
A
#
# COMPACT_ATOMS: atom_id res chain seq x y z
N MET A 1 1.37 12.92 4.09
CA MET A 1 0.97 13.87 5.15
C MET A 1 1.10 15.29 4.60
N PRO A 2 0.29 16.26 5.07
CA PRO A 2 0.51 17.67 4.71
C PRO A 2 1.93 18.11 5.12
N LYS A 3 2.54 19.00 4.33
CA LYS A 3 3.88 19.53 4.62
C LYS A 3 3.84 20.64 5.68
N ASP A 4 2.64 21.13 5.95
CA ASP A 4 2.26 22.26 6.79
C ASP A 4 1.20 21.80 7.81
N PRO A 5 1.57 21.01 8.82
CA PRO A 5 0.63 20.56 9.83
C PRO A 5 0.16 21.73 10.70
N GLU A 6 -1.14 21.74 11.01
CA GLU A 6 -1.74 22.67 11.96
C GLU A 6 -1.90 21.98 13.33
N TRP A 7 -1.66 22.72 14.40
CA TRP A 7 -1.71 22.19 15.77
C TRP A 7 -2.78 22.93 16.59
N GLY A 8 -3.60 22.16 17.31
CA GLY A 8 -4.58 22.68 18.26
C GLY A 8 -3.98 22.87 19.65
N ILE A 9 -4.60 22.25 20.67
CA ILE A 9 -4.03 22.16 22.01
C ILE A 9 -3.11 20.94 22.06
N TYR A 10 -1.82 21.15 22.34
CA TYR A 10 -0.83 20.09 22.36
C TYR A 10 0.20 20.29 23.48
N THR A 11 0.89 19.19 23.80
CA THR A 11 2.08 19.15 24.63
C THR A 11 3.12 18.31 23.92
N ASP A 12 4.37 18.76 23.90
CA ASP A 12 5.43 18.05 23.21
C ASP A 12 5.83 16.77 23.97
N GLY A 13 6.22 15.75 23.21
CA GLY A 13 6.62 14.43 23.72
C GLY A 13 5.54 13.36 23.59
N THR A 14 5.87 12.15 24.05
CA THR A 14 4.95 11.02 24.14
C THR A 14 4.55 10.79 25.60
N ASP A 15 3.26 10.64 25.87
CA ASP A 15 2.70 10.56 27.22
C ASP A 15 1.37 9.78 27.22
N GLY A 16 1.14 9.03 28.30
CA GLY A 16 -0.09 8.29 28.52
C GLY A 16 -0.43 7.27 27.43
N ASP A 17 -1.73 7.00 27.27
CA ASP A 17 -2.27 6.06 26.29
C ASP A 17 -2.74 6.82 25.02
N LYS A 18 -1.80 7.14 24.13
CA LYS A 18 -2.07 7.80 22.84
C LYS A 18 -1.81 6.86 21.66
N ALA A 19 -2.55 7.07 20.58
CA ALA A 19 -2.27 6.41 19.31
C ALA A 19 -1.13 7.13 18.58
N PHE A 20 -0.29 6.38 17.88
CA PHE A 20 0.82 6.92 17.10
C PHE A 20 0.48 6.93 15.61
N LEU A 21 0.98 7.95 14.92
CA LEU A 21 0.96 8.04 13.47
C LEU A 21 2.39 7.88 12.96
N HIS A 22 2.64 6.84 12.19
CA HIS A 22 3.94 6.56 11.58
C HIS A 22 3.89 6.80 10.06
N GLY A 23 5.08 6.97 9.46
CA GLY A 23 5.27 6.77 8.03
C GLY A 23 5.07 5.30 7.65
N ALA A 24 5.14 5.00 6.36
CA ALA A 24 5.05 3.63 5.85
C ALA A 24 6.35 3.23 5.17
N GLU A 25 6.73 1.96 5.27
CA GLU A 25 7.99 1.40 4.75
C GLU A 25 7.70 0.18 3.88
N TYR A 26 8.50 -0.02 2.84
CA TYR A 26 8.40 -1.22 2.01
C TYR A 26 9.16 -2.40 2.60
N GLU A 27 8.47 -3.52 2.75
CA GLU A 27 9.04 -4.78 3.21
C GLU A 27 9.25 -5.76 2.04
N PHE A 28 10.18 -5.39 1.16
CA PHE A 28 10.41 -6.07 -0.12
C PHE A 28 11.61 -7.03 -0.13
N SER A 29 12.13 -7.40 1.04
CA SER A 29 13.30 -8.29 1.16
C SER A 29 13.13 -9.64 0.43
N THR A 30 11.90 -10.14 0.35
CA THR A 30 11.53 -11.41 -0.30
C THR A 30 11.18 -11.29 -1.77
N LEU A 31 11.00 -10.08 -2.32
CA LEU A 31 10.75 -9.89 -3.74
C LEU A 31 11.99 -10.24 -4.56
N THR A 32 11.78 -10.75 -5.78
CA THR A 32 12.86 -11.21 -6.67
C THR A 32 13.15 -10.26 -7.84
N ASP A 33 12.37 -9.18 -7.96
CA ASP A 33 12.53 -8.17 -9.01
C ASP A 33 13.19 -6.88 -8.51
N SER A 34 13.25 -5.87 -9.37
CA SER A 34 13.90 -4.59 -9.10
C SER A 34 13.35 -3.85 -7.88
N ARG A 35 12.10 -4.10 -7.48
CA ARG A 35 11.47 -3.48 -6.31
C ARG A 35 12.17 -3.88 -5.01
N LYS A 36 12.87 -5.02 -4.98
CA LYS A 36 13.70 -5.43 -3.83
C LYS A 36 14.64 -4.31 -3.35
N SER A 37 15.12 -3.47 -4.26
CA SER A 37 15.99 -2.33 -3.93
C SER A 37 15.35 -1.27 -3.02
N LEU A 38 14.01 -1.25 -2.94
CA LEU A 38 13.24 -0.34 -2.09
C LEU A 38 12.97 -0.91 -0.69
N HIS A 39 13.50 -2.09 -0.36
CA HIS A 39 13.34 -2.63 0.99
C HIS A 39 13.86 -1.63 2.03
N ASN A 40 13.05 -1.37 3.06
CA ASN A 40 13.28 -0.38 4.12
C ASN A 40 13.27 1.08 3.64
N ASN A 41 12.83 1.36 2.42
CA ASN A 41 12.59 2.75 2.01
C ASN A 41 11.21 3.20 2.46
N ASP A 42 11.13 4.46 2.86
CA ASP A 42 9.86 5.14 3.09
C ASP A 42 9.03 5.25 1.81
N VAL A 43 7.73 5.05 1.97
CA VAL A 43 6.71 5.10 0.94
C VAL A 43 6.31 6.57 0.70
N PRO A 44 6.59 7.15 -0.48
CA PRO A 44 6.10 8.48 -0.81
C PRO A 44 4.58 8.47 -0.97
N CYS A 45 3.95 9.63 -0.76
CA CYS A 45 2.52 9.79 -0.98
C CYS A 45 2.25 10.90 -2.01
N ALA A 46 1.24 10.67 -2.84
CA ALA A 46 0.72 11.66 -3.79
C ALA A 46 -0.79 11.80 -3.58
N VAL A 47 -1.30 13.02 -3.68
CA VAL A 47 -2.73 13.32 -3.62
C VAL A 47 -3.16 13.85 -4.97
N CYS A 48 -4.05 13.13 -5.64
CA CYS A 48 -4.51 13.47 -6.98
C CYS A 48 -5.99 13.88 -6.95
N LYS A 49 -6.34 14.93 -7.70
CA LYS A 49 -7.72 15.31 -7.97
C LYS A 49 -8.06 14.92 -9.41
N VAL A 50 -9.05 14.05 -9.59
CA VAL A 50 -9.57 13.70 -10.91
C VAL A 50 -10.94 14.37 -11.08
N ASN A 51 -11.04 15.29 -12.04
CA ASN A 51 -12.28 16.03 -12.28
C ASN A 51 -13.31 15.15 -13.01
N GLY A 52 -14.60 15.37 -12.71
CA GLY A 52 -15.70 14.65 -13.38
C GLY A 52 -15.82 13.19 -12.98
N ARG A 53 -15.22 12.79 -11.86
CA ARG A 53 -15.33 11.44 -11.28
C ARG A 53 -16.18 11.47 -10.02
N SER A 54 -17.06 10.50 -9.90
CA SER A 54 -18.01 10.37 -8.79
C SER A 54 -17.66 9.22 -7.84
N ALA A 55 -16.92 8.22 -8.33
CA ALA A 55 -16.55 7.04 -7.56
C ALA A 55 -15.16 6.54 -7.95
N SER A 56 -14.47 5.94 -6.97
CA SER A 56 -13.25 5.15 -7.19
C SER A 56 -13.39 3.78 -6.54
N MET A 57 -12.69 2.79 -7.10
CA MET A 57 -12.66 1.44 -6.55
C MET A 57 -11.29 0.78 -6.77
N LEU A 58 -10.91 -0.06 -5.82
CA LEU A 58 -9.78 -0.97 -5.94
C LEU A 58 -10.31 -2.36 -6.33
N LEU A 59 -9.76 -2.94 -7.39
CA LEU A 59 -10.02 -4.32 -7.80
C LEU A 59 -8.79 -5.19 -7.49
N PRO A 60 -8.86 -6.09 -6.50
CA PRO A 60 -7.75 -7.00 -6.21
C PRO A 60 -7.65 -8.10 -7.27
N ALA A 61 -6.45 -8.65 -7.42
CA ALA A 61 -6.09 -9.70 -8.38
C ALA A 61 -6.45 -9.38 -9.85
N ARG A 62 -6.49 -8.09 -10.21
CA ARG A 62 -6.75 -7.62 -11.58
C ARG A 62 -5.78 -6.52 -11.96
N LYS A 63 -5.44 -6.49 -13.25
CA LYS A 63 -4.71 -5.37 -13.89
C LYS A 63 -5.63 -4.42 -14.68
N ASN A 64 -6.87 -4.83 -14.96
CA ASN A 64 -7.80 -4.06 -15.79
C ASN A 64 -9.13 -3.82 -15.08
N CYS A 65 -9.67 -2.62 -15.28
CA CYS A 65 -11.00 -2.23 -14.83
C CYS A 65 -12.09 -2.97 -15.60
N TYR A 66 -13.29 -3.02 -15.03
CA TYR A 66 -14.49 -3.47 -15.76
C TYR A 66 -14.92 -2.42 -16.80
N ASP A 67 -15.74 -2.84 -17.77
CA ASP A 67 -16.28 -1.93 -18.77
C ASP A 67 -17.03 -0.75 -18.13
N GLY A 68 -16.86 0.45 -18.69
CA GLY A 68 -17.41 1.70 -18.16
C GLY A 68 -16.57 2.37 -17.06
N TRP A 69 -15.57 1.67 -16.49
CA TRP A 69 -14.61 2.27 -15.55
C TRP A 69 -13.32 2.64 -16.26
N LYS A 70 -12.72 3.76 -15.87
CA LYS A 70 -11.41 4.15 -16.37
C LYS A 70 -10.32 3.73 -15.39
N LYS A 71 -9.23 3.19 -15.93
CA LYS A 71 -8.02 2.84 -15.16
C LYS A 71 -7.29 4.11 -14.74
N GLU A 72 -7.05 4.25 -13.45
CA GLU A 72 -6.20 5.31 -12.90
C GLU A 72 -4.75 4.82 -12.81
N TYR A 73 -4.53 3.65 -12.19
CA TYR A 73 -3.24 2.95 -12.19
C TYR A 73 -3.40 1.47 -11.86
N GLU A 74 -2.37 0.67 -12.11
CA GLU A 74 -2.28 -0.74 -11.73
C GLU A 74 -0.99 -1.01 -10.95
N GLY A 75 -0.96 -2.14 -10.24
CA GLY A 75 0.23 -2.55 -9.51
C GLY A 75 -0.01 -3.80 -8.68
N TYR A 76 0.47 -3.78 -7.45
CA TYR A 76 0.44 -4.93 -6.55
C TYR A 76 -0.32 -4.64 -5.27
N LEU A 77 -1.12 -5.61 -4.87
CA LEU A 77 -1.88 -5.55 -3.64
C LEU A 77 -0.90 -5.69 -2.47
N MET A 78 -0.94 -4.75 -1.56
CA MET A 78 -0.06 -4.72 -0.39
C MET A 78 -0.87 -4.52 0.87
N ALA A 79 -0.38 -5.09 1.96
CA ALA A 79 -0.97 -4.98 3.27
C ALA A 79 0.10 -5.13 4.35
N GLU A 80 -0.31 -4.89 5.58
CA GLU A 80 0.48 -5.19 6.76
C GLU A 80 0.76 -6.71 6.87
N TYR A 81 1.84 -7.09 7.55
CA TYR A 81 2.18 -8.48 7.86
C TYR A 81 1.00 -9.27 8.45
N ARG A 82 0.85 -10.51 8.01
CA ARG A 82 -0.26 -11.40 8.42
C ARG A 82 -0.46 -11.60 9.94
N ASN A 83 0.52 -11.25 10.77
CA ASN A 83 0.48 -11.43 12.22
C ASN A 83 0.32 -10.11 13.01
N HIS A 84 0.26 -8.92 12.38
CA HIS A 84 -0.08 -7.70 13.13
C HIS A 84 -1.56 -7.31 12.95
N ASN A 85 -2.00 -6.32 13.72
CA ASN A 85 -3.41 -5.95 13.82
C ASN A 85 -3.89 -5.28 12.53
N ARG A 86 -4.93 -5.87 11.91
CA ARG A 86 -5.78 -5.35 10.81
C ARG A 86 -5.14 -4.23 9.95
N GLY A 87 -4.20 -4.61 9.10
CA GLY A 87 -3.80 -3.78 7.96
C GLY A 87 -4.93 -3.62 6.94
N LYS A 88 -4.98 -2.46 6.28
CA LYS A 88 -5.84 -2.27 5.10
C LYS A 88 -5.09 -2.77 3.86
N PHE A 89 -5.81 -3.46 2.97
CA PHE A 89 -5.30 -3.76 1.64
C PHE A 89 -5.29 -2.49 0.80
N ILE A 90 -4.14 -2.15 0.26
CA ILE A 90 -3.96 -1.01 -0.65
C ILE A 90 -3.34 -1.49 -1.97
N CYS A 91 -3.51 -0.70 -3.01
CA CYS A 91 -2.88 -0.94 -4.30
C CYS A 91 -1.67 -0.02 -4.43
N VAL A 92 -0.47 -0.60 -4.42
CA VAL A 92 0.77 0.13 -4.67
C VAL A 92 1.10 0.02 -6.16
N ASP A 93 1.50 1.14 -6.77
CA ASP A 93 1.80 1.24 -8.20
C ASP A 93 2.79 0.16 -8.66
N GLU A 94 2.70 -0.25 -9.93
CA GLU A 94 3.61 -1.23 -10.54
C GLU A 94 5.08 -0.78 -10.49
N LYS A 95 5.32 0.54 -10.51
CA LYS A 95 6.63 1.18 -10.41
C LYS A 95 6.70 2.02 -9.14
N PRO A 96 6.79 1.37 -7.96
CA PRO A 96 6.88 2.11 -6.72
C PRO A 96 8.15 2.96 -6.69
N GLU A 97 8.03 4.13 -6.07
CA GLU A 97 9.15 5.01 -5.73
C GLU A 97 9.39 4.93 -4.23
N GLY A 98 10.62 5.22 -3.79
CA GLY A 98 10.98 5.36 -2.38
C GLY A 98 11.63 6.72 -2.13
N LEU A 99 11.52 7.25 -0.92
CA LEU A 99 12.17 8.53 -0.58
C LEU A 99 13.69 8.37 -0.55
N TYR A 100 14.41 9.30 -1.18
CA TYR A 100 15.87 9.27 -1.21
C TYR A 100 16.45 9.43 0.20
N GLY A 101 17.38 8.55 0.57
CA GLY A 101 18.03 8.58 1.89
C GLY A 101 17.18 8.06 3.05
N SER A 102 16.00 7.51 2.78
CA SER A 102 15.09 6.97 3.80
C SER A 102 15.29 5.49 4.10
N GLN A 103 16.37 4.88 3.60
CA GLN A 103 16.58 3.44 3.75
C GLN A 103 17.01 3.11 5.20
N SER A 104 16.02 2.95 6.07
CA SER A 104 16.15 2.66 7.49
C SER A 104 15.07 1.68 7.91
N ASN A 105 15.33 0.90 8.96
CA ASN A 105 14.35 -0.03 9.49
C ASN A 105 13.67 0.58 10.71
N ASP A 106 12.85 1.62 10.48
CA ASP A 106 12.21 2.40 11.54
C ASP A 106 10.95 1.70 12.08
N ASN A 107 10.49 0.64 11.42
CA ASN A 107 9.35 -0.20 11.80
C ASN A 107 8.07 0.62 12.03
N GLY A 108 7.76 1.50 11.08
CA GLY A 108 6.52 2.26 11.02
C GLY A 108 5.34 1.39 10.56
N TYR A 109 4.62 1.84 9.53
CA TYR A 109 3.61 1.01 8.86
C TYR A 109 4.24 0.17 7.74
N LEU A 110 4.28 -1.13 7.93
CA LEU A 110 4.99 -2.02 7.01
C LEU A 110 4.09 -2.49 5.85
N LEU A 111 4.60 -2.39 4.62
CA LEU A 111 3.91 -2.86 3.41
C LEU A 111 4.59 -4.11 2.84
N TYR A 112 3.87 -5.22 2.94
CA TYR A 112 4.24 -6.50 2.34
C TYR A 112 3.39 -6.76 1.09
N ALA A 113 3.98 -7.42 0.09
CA ALA A 113 3.22 -7.96 -1.03
C ALA A 113 2.23 -9.02 -0.53
N VAL A 114 1.00 -8.99 -1.05
CA VAL A 114 -0.05 -9.94 -0.67
C VAL A 114 0.02 -11.16 -1.57
N GLU A 115 0.13 -12.34 -0.97
CA GLU A 115 0.10 -13.62 -1.66
C GLU A 115 -1.29 -14.28 -1.56
N GLY A 116 -1.72 -14.94 -2.64
CA GLY A 116 -2.91 -15.80 -2.61
C GLY A 116 -2.60 -17.15 -1.96
N ILE A 117 -3.25 -17.46 -0.83
CA ILE A 117 -3.07 -18.75 -0.13
C ILE A 117 -4.27 -19.67 -0.39
N CYS A 118 -4.02 -20.83 -1.00
CA CYS A 118 -5.08 -21.79 -1.31
C CYS A 118 -5.70 -22.40 -0.05
N GLY A 119 -6.96 -22.82 -0.17
CA GLY A 119 -7.72 -23.41 0.92
C GLY A 119 -9.11 -22.79 0.93
N SER A 120 -9.31 -21.75 1.74
CA SER A 120 -10.52 -20.92 1.65
C SER A 120 -10.54 -20.06 0.37
N LEU A 121 -9.37 -19.74 -0.19
CA LEU A 121 -9.26 -19.19 -1.54
C LEU A 121 -9.26 -20.35 -2.54
N PRO A 122 -10.20 -20.38 -3.51
CA PRO A 122 -10.28 -21.46 -4.48
C PRO A 122 -9.09 -21.42 -5.45
N CYS A 123 -8.47 -22.57 -5.63
CA CYS A 123 -7.39 -22.79 -6.59
C CYS A 123 -7.76 -23.98 -7.48
N PRO A 124 -7.99 -23.81 -8.80
CA PRO A 124 -7.90 -22.58 -9.61
C PRO A 124 -9.06 -21.57 -9.40
N PRO A 125 -8.94 -20.31 -9.87
CA PRO A 125 -7.89 -19.76 -10.74
C PRO A 125 -6.67 -19.17 -10.01
N TYR A 126 -6.73 -19.04 -8.68
CA TYR A 126 -5.57 -18.59 -7.90
C TYR A 126 -4.49 -19.67 -7.86
N VAL A 127 -3.26 -19.24 -7.63
CA VAL A 127 -2.08 -20.12 -7.47
C VAL A 127 -1.50 -19.87 -6.09
N ASN A 128 -1.25 -20.93 -5.35
CA ASN A 128 -0.73 -20.85 -3.98
C ASN A 128 0.58 -20.07 -3.92
N GLY A 129 0.66 -19.09 -3.02
CA GLY A 129 1.85 -18.28 -2.78
C GLY A 129 2.16 -17.26 -3.86
N ARG A 130 1.24 -16.99 -4.81
CA ARG A 130 1.47 -15.99 -5.86
C ARG A 130 1.05 -14.60 -5.42
N GLU A 131 1.89 -13.60 -5.66
CA GLU A 131 1.60 -12.20 -5.39
C GLU A 131 0.42 -11.70 -6.22
N LEU A 132 -0.49 -11.00 -5.56
CA LEU A 132 -1.72 -10.50 -6.18
C LEU A 132 -1.50 -9.10 -6.75
N THR A 133 -1.93 -8.92 -8.00
CA THR A 133 -1.99 -7.61 -8.65
C THR A 133 -3.20 -6.82 -8.15
N CYS A 134 -3.27 -5.55 -8.50
CA CYS A 134 -4.43 -4.72 -8.26
C CYS A 134 -4.53 -3.62 -9.31
N VAL A 135 -5.73 -3.05 -9.44
CA VAL A 135 -5.99 -1.88 -10.28
C VAL A 135 -6.94 -0.94 -9.54
N VAL A 136 -6.64 0.35 -9.62
CA VAL A 136 -7.53 1.41 -9.14
C VAL A 136 -8.24 2.02 -10.33
N CYS A 137 -9.56 2.11 -10.21
CA CYS A 137 -10.45 2.54 -11.26
C CYS A 137 -11.31 3.71 -10.78
N SER A 138 -11.72 4.58 -11.71
CA SER A 138 -12.67 5.66 -11.43
C SER A 138 -13.76 5.79 -12.50
N MET A 139 -14.93 6.28 -12.09
CA MET A 139 -16.07 6.58 -12.95
C MET A 139 -16.34 8.07 -12.96
#